data_AF-A0A962EBQ3-F1
#
_entry.id   AF-A0A962EBQ3-F1
#
_cell.length_a   1.000
_cell.length_b   1.000
_cell.length_c   1.000
_cell.angle_alpha   90.00
_cell.angle_beta   90.00
_cell.angle_gamma   90.00
#
_symmetry.space_group_name_H-M   'P 1'
#
loop_
_entity.id
_entity.type
_entity.pdbx_description
1 polymer ?
#
loop_
_entity_poly.entity_id
_entity_poly.type
_entity_poly.pdbx_seq_one_letter_code
_entity_poly.pdbx_strand_id
1 'polypeptide(L)' 'MPNHVLLNNVEHQDLRVITRRGADLGDQVMFAVTFPDEFRSIQAHFPIVFRKTAEQPAF' A
#
# COMPACT_ATOMS: atom_id res chain seq x y z
N MET A 1 -7.66 15.49 -4.02
CA MET A 1 -8.26 15.38 -2.67
C MET A 1 -9.11 14.10 -2.67
N PRO A 2 -9.00 13.23 -1.65
CA PRO A 2 -9.81 12.01 -1.62
C PRO A 2 -11.29 12.35 -1.41
N ASN A 3 -12.16 11.79 -2.26
CA ASN A 3 -13.62 11.96 -2.18
C ASN A 3 -14.23 10.72 -1.53
N HIS A 4 -14.59 10.83 -0.26
CA HIS A 4 -15.19 9.72 0.49
C HIS A 4 -16.69 9.66 0.21
N VAL A 5 -17.13 8.65 -0.54
CA VAL A 5 -18.54 8.41 -0.91
C VAL A 5 -18.94 6.97 -0.61
N LEU A 6 -20.25 6.73 -0.43
CA LEU A 6 -20.78 5.39 -0.22
C LEU A 6 -20.74 4.58 -1.51
N LEU A 7 -20.08 3.40 -1.47
CA LEU A 7 -20.03 2.49 -2.61
C LEU A 7 -21.40 1.84 -2.87
N ASN A 8 -21.88 1.89 -4.11
CA ASN A 8 -23.12 1.23 -4.53
C ASN A 8 -23.04 0.75 -5.99
N ASN A 9 -23.95 -0.14 -6.37
CA ASN A 9 -23.93 -0.82 -7.67
C ASN A 9 -24.42 0.02 -8.85
N VAL A 10 -25.14 1.13 -8.63
CA VAL A 10 -25.67 1.98 -9.69
C VAL A 10 -24.64 3.04 -10.07
N GLU A 11 -24.20 3.83 -9.10
CA GLU A 11 -23.27 4.94 -9.31
C GLU A 11 -21.84 4.45 -9.61
N HIS A 12 -21.50 3.22 -9.22
CA HIS A 12 -20.16 2.65 -9.42
C HIS A 12 -20.16 1.45 -10.39
N GLN A 13 -21.18 1.32 -11.24
CA GLN A 13 -21.33 0.17 -12.15
C GLN A 13 -20.12 -0.01 -13.09
N ASP A 14 -19.46 1.07 -13.46
CA ASP A 14 -18.31 1.09 -14.37
C ASP A 14 -16.96 1.02 -13.64
N LEU A 15 -16.96 1.05 -12.30
CA LEU A 15 -15.73 0.92 -11.53
C LEU A 15 -15.18 -0.51 -11.66
N ARG A 16 -13.90 -0.63 -12.02
CA ARG A 16 -13.20 -1.89 -12.25
C ARG A 16 -11.81 -1.88 -11.65
N VAL A 17 -11.32 -3.06 -11.27
CA VAL A 17 -9.92 -3.25 -10.83
C VAL A 17 -9.03 -3.38 -12.07
N ILE A 18 -7.94 -2.62 -12.09
CA ILE A 18 -6.90 -2.77 -13.10
C ILE A 18 -6.03 -3.97 -12.70
N THR A 19 -6.00 -5.01 -13.52
CA THR A 19 -5.26 -6.26 -13.25
C THR A 19 -3.94 -6.38 -13.99
N ARG A 20 -3.61 -5.42 -14.87
CA ARG A 20 -2.34 -5.39 -15.59
C ARG A 20 -1.19 -5.00 -14.64
N ARG A 21 0.02 -5.40 -15.02
CA ARG A 21 1.27 -4.96 -14.41
C ARG A 21 1.77 -3.67 -15.07
N GLY A 22 2.39 -2.78 -14.32
CA GLY A 22 2.90 -1.50 -14.78
C GLY A 22 3.59 -0.71 -13.68
N ALA A 23 4.70 -0.06 -14.03
CA ALA A 23 5.43 0.83 -13.13
C ALA A 23 4.53 1.99 -12.61
N ASP A 24 3.63 2.47 -13.46
CA ASP A 24 2.59 3.46 -13.15
C ASP A 24 1.52 2.95 -12.18
N LEU A 25 1.38 1.63 -12.05
CA LEU A 25 0.41 0.95 -11.19
C LEU A 25 1.02 0.49 -9.86
N GLY A 26 2.26 0.88 -9.58
CA GLY A 26 2.92 0.56 -8.30
C GLY A 26 3.88 -0.62 -8.37
N ASP A 27 4.05 -1.29 -9.51
CA ASP A 27 5.00 -2.41 -9.62
C ASP A 27 6.47 -1.99 -9.44
N GLN A 28 6.77 -0.69 -9.58
CA GLN A 28 8.10 -0.12 -9.29
C GLN A 28 8.31 0.20 -7.80
N VAL A 29 7.28 -0.01 -6.95
CA VAL A 29 7.32 0.26 -5.52
C VAL A 29 7.67 -1.03 -4.79
N MET A 30 8.91 -1.11 -4.32
CA MET A 30 9.48 -2.32 -3.71
C MET A 30 9.12 -2.51 -2.22
N PHE A 31 8.48 -1.52 -1.59
CA PHE A 31 8.10 -1.58 -0.18
C PHE A 31 6.88 -0.72 0.09
N ALA A 32 6.08 -1.11 1.09
CA ALA A 32 4.99 -0.33 1.62
C ALA A 32 5.21 -0.09 3.12
N VAL A 33 4.70 1.03 3.62
CA VAL A 33 4.67 1.31 5.07
C VAL A 33 3.61 0.41 5.73
N THR A 34 3.87 0.00 6.95
CA THR A 34 2.98 -0.85 7.77
C THR A 34 2.98 -0.34 9.22
N PHE A 35 2.02 -0.81 10.03
CA PHE A 35 1.87 -0.41 11.43
C PHE A 35 2.24 -1.55 12.38
N PRO A 36 2.70 -1.27 13.61
CA PRO A 36 3.11 -2.31 14.57
C PRO A 36 2.08 -3.42 14.80
N ASP A 37 0.80 -3.06 14.83
CA ASP A 37 -0.31 -4.00 15.04
C ASP A 37 -0.44 -5.03 13.90
N GLU A 38 0.14 -4.76 12.73
CA GLU A 38 0.10 -5.63 11.55
C GLU A 38 1.28 -6.61 11.48
N PHE A 39 2.34 -6.42 12.30
CA PHE A 39 3.62 -7.11 12.14
C PHE A 39 3.50 -8.63 12.13
N ARG A 40 2.67 -9.18 13.03
CA ARG A 40 2.51 -10.64 13.15
C ARG A 40 1.85 -11.24 11.90
N SER A 41 0.91 -10.52 11.30
CA SER A 41 0.19 -10.96 10.10
C SER A 41 1.08 -10.87 8.84
N ILE A 42 1.85 -9.80 8.70
CA ILE A 42 2.69 -9.57 7.53
C ILE A 42 3.98 -10.40 7.56
N GLN A 43 4.54 -10.71 8.74
CA GLN A 43 5.79 -11.49 8.87
C GLN A 43 5.67 -12.89 8.25
N ALA A 44 4.46 -13.45 8.19
CA ALA A 44 4.19 -14.74 7.57
C ALA A 44 4.25 -14.70 6.03
N HIS A 45 4.15 -13.52 5.42
CA HIS A 45 4.01 -13.34 3.97
C HIS A 45 5.15 -12.53 3.35
N PHE A 46 5.74 -11.61 4.12
CA PHE A 46 6.73 -10.64 3.65
C PHE A 46 7.86 -10.44 4.66
N PRO A 47 9.09 -10.15 4.20
CA PRO A 47 10.17 -9.77 5.09
C PRO A 47 9.91 -8.37 5.69
N ILE A 48 10.13 -8.20 6.99
CA ILE A 48 10.11 -6.90 7.66
C ILE A 48 11.52 -6.29 7.57
N VAL A 49 11.63 -5.12 6.93
CA VAL A 49 12.90 -4.40 6.75
C VAL A 49 12.84 -3.02 7.39
N PHE A 50 13.92 -2.61 8.05
CA PHE A 50 14.05 -1.26 8.62
C PHE A 50 14.97 -0.43 7.73
N ARG A 51 14.46 0.71 7.24
CA ARG A 51 15.23 1.66 6.45
C ARG A 51 15.57 2.88 7.30
N LYS A 52 16.85 3.24 7.36
CA LYS A 52 17.28 4.51 7.93
C LYS A 52 16.74 5.67 7.08
N THR A 53 16.00 6.58 7.69
CA THR A 53 15.57 7.84 7.06
C THR A 53 16.67 8.90 7.23
N ALA A 54 16.73 9.87 6.32
CA ALA A 54 17.77 10.90 6.30
C ALA A 54 17.76 11.80 7.55
N GLU A 55 16.67 11.80 8.31
CA GLU A 55 16.46 12.69 9.47
C GLU A 55 16.94 12.12 10.80
N GLN A 56 17.41 10.86 10.84
CA GLN A 56 17.80 10.23 12.10
C GLN A 56 19.33 10.16 12.23
N PRO A 57 19.95 10.83 13.25
CA PRO A 57 21.34 10.61 13.58
C PRO A 57 21.54 9.14 13.89
N ALA A 58 22.69 8.58 13.49
CA ALA A 58 23.07 7.26 14.00
C ALA A 58 23.19 7.37 15.53
N PHE A 59 22.65 6.38 16.24
CA PHE A 59 22.93 6.20 17.66
C PHE A 59 24.44 6.15 17.91
#